data_AF-A0A558DMQ0-F1
#
_entry.id   AF-A0A558DMQ0-F1
#
_cell.length_a   1.000
_cell.length_b   1.000
_cell.length_c   1.000
_cell.angle_alpha   90.00
_cell.angle_beta   90.00
_cell.angle_gamma   90.00
#
_symmetry.space_group_name_H-M   'P 1'
#
loop_
_entity.id
_entity.type
_entity.pdbx_description
1 polymer ?
#
loop_
_entity_poly.entity_id
_entity_poly.type
_entity_poly.pdbx_seq_one_letter_code
_entity_poly.pdbx_strand_id
1 'polypeptide(L)'
;MTSYPAAPVQPTPAKPVRPGTLAAALGAAVVAGLLAVADGIVMLVGARDIALDIAAKAIAQVTGQSVEAARAGLNGEPGLLDDVVDTLHTRAYVLVVSGAALVLFGLLMRGAAVWARVLVTLSALAAVGMALRVVTDDGTGLLRGLAGVALAVGVVAIVLAWLPANGRYAKEVKASKTPEASKAS
;
A
#
# COMPACT_ATOMS: atom_id res chain seq x y z
N MET A 1 69.20 15.14 -11.95
CA MET A 1 67.92 15.40 -11.25
C MET A 1 66.86 14.56 -11.91
N THR A 2 66.50 13.42 -11.32
CA THR A 2 65.45 12.51 -11.80
C THR A 2 64.11 13.02 -11.31
N SER A 3 63.30 13.60 -12.19
CA SER A 3 61.92 13.96 -11.90
C SER A 3 61.08 12.70 -11.74
N TYR A 4 60.51 12.47 -10.56
CA TYR A 4 59.53 11.41 -10.38
C TYR A 4 58.24 11.75 -11.17
N PRO A 5 57.66 10.78 -11.90
CA PRO A 5 56.38 10.99 -12.56
C PRO A 5 55.30 11.28 -11.51
N ALA A 6 54.52 12.32 -11.73
CA ALA A 6 53.39 12.66 -10.87
C ALA A 6 52.43 11.46 -10.81
N ALA A 7 52.08 11.02 -9.59
CA ALA A 7 51.13 9.94 -9.40
C ALA A 7 49.77 10.35 -10.02
N PRO A 8 49.09 9.45 -10.74
CA PRO A 8 47.81 9.76 -11.35
C PRO A 8 46.80 10.15 -10.26
N VAL A 9 46.21 11.33 -10.41
CA VAL A 9 45.12 11.79 -9.53
C VAL A 9 43.96 10.83 -9.72
N GLN A 10 43.63 10.05 -8.68
CA GLN A 10 42.45 9.20 -8.73
C GLN A 10 41.20 10.09 -8.75
N PRO A 11 40.29 9.91 -9.72
CA PRO A 11 39.06 10.68 -9.76
C PRO A 11 38.26 10.42 -8.48
N THR A 12 37.83 11.51 -7.82
CA THR A 12 36.95 11.42 -6.66
C THR A 12 35.65 10.73 -7.07
N PRO A 13 35.20 9.68 -6.36
CA PRO A 13 33.97 8.98 -6.71
C PRO A 13 32.78 9.94 -6.70
N ALA A 14 32.05 10.00 -7.82
CA ALA A 14 30.87 10.85 -7.94
C ALA A 14 29.79 10.42 -6.95
N LYS A 15 29.10 11.40 -6.36
CA LYS A 15 27.99 11.16 -5.42
C LYS A 15 26.84 10.44 -6.15
N PRO A 16 26.27 9.36 -5.60
CA PRO A 16 25.12 8.68 -6.20
C PRO A 16 23.93 9.64 -6.42
N VAL A 17 23.41 9.70 -7.64
CA VAL A 17 22.26 10.53 -8.01
C VAL A 17 20.97 9.75 -7.79
N ARG A 18 20.00 10.34 -7.08
CA ARG A 18 18.71 9.70 -6.81
C ARG A 18 17.89 9.60 -8.10
N PRO A 19 17.44 8.40 -8.50
CA PRO A 19 16.60 8.26 -9.68
C PRO A 19 15.18 8.78 -9.39
N GLY A 20 14.57 9.47 -10.35
CA GLY A 20 13.19 9.97 -10.23
C GLY A 20 12.16 8.85 -10.01
N THR A 21 12.45 7.63 -10.50
CA THR A 21 11.63 6.43 -10.28
C THR A 21 11.50 6.05 -8.80
N LEU A 22 12.50 6.35 -7.97
CA LEU A 22 12.43 6.10 -6.53
C LEU A 22 11.47 7.08 -5.85
N ALA A 23 11.48 8.36 -6.27
CA ALA A 23 10.55 9.36 -5.76
C ALA A 23 9.12 9.04 -6.18
N ALA A 24 8.91 8.59 -7.42
CA ALA A 24 7.62 8.13 -7.91
C ALA A 24 7.12 6.88 -7.14
N ALA A 25 8.00 5.90 -6.91
CA ALA A 25 7.65 4.70 -6.12
C ALA A 25 7.23 5.07 -4.68
N LEU A 26 7.95 6.00 -4.05
CA LEU A 26 7.63 6.48 -2.71
C LEU A 26 6.30 7.23 -2.70
N GLY A 27 6.07 8.14 -3.65
CA GLY A 27 4.82 8.86 -3.79
C GLY A 27 3.63 7.91 -4.00
N ALA A 28 3.77 6.95 -4.90
CA ALA A 28 2.74 5.94 -5.16
C ALA A 28 2.45 5.09 -3.91
N ALA A 29 3.48 4.60 -3.21
CA ALA A 29 3.29 3.81 -1.99
C ALA A 29 2.57 4.62 -0.89
N VAL A 30 2.97 5.88 -0.68
CA VAL A 30 2.33 6.75 0.32
C VAL A 30 0.88 7.03 -0.04
N VAL A 31 0.59 7.41 -1.29
CA VAL A 31 -0.78 7.68 -1.74
C VAL A 31 -1.65 6.43 -1.65
N ALA A 32 -1.18 5.28 -2.13
CA ALA A 32 -1.92 4.03 -2.02
C ALA A 32 -2.19 3.64 -0.56
N GLY A 33 -1.18 3.79 0.31
CA GLY A 33 -1.32 3.49 1.73
C GLY A 33 -2.32 4.40 2.44
N LEU A 34 -2.31 5.71 2.13
CA LEU A 34 -3.27 6.66 2.68
C LEU A 34 -4.70 6.39 2.21
N LEU A 35 -4.88 6.04 0.92
CA LEU A 35 -6.19 5.66 0.39
C LEU A 35 -6.71 4.38 1.05
N ALA A 36 -5.85 3.37 1.23
CA ALA A 36 -6.22 2.14 1.94
C ALA A 36 -6.61 2.38 3.41
N VAL A 37 -5.89 3.27 4.10
CA VAL A 37 -6.26 3.68 5.47
C VAL A 37 -7.60 4.41 5.49
N ALA A 38 -7.81 5.36 4.57
CA ALA A 38 -9.06 6.11 4.50
C ALA A 38 -10.25 5.18 4.22
N ASP A 39 -10.11 4.24 3.27
CA ASP A 39 -11.13 3.24 2.95
C ASP A 39 -11.44 2.34 4.15
N GLY A 40 -10.41 1.85 4.84
CA GLY A 40 -10.56 1.09 6.08
C GLY A 40 -11.27 1.87 7.20
N ILE A 41 -10.97 3.17 7.37
CA ILE A 41 -11.64 4.02 8.36
C ILE A 41 -13.12 4.22 8.01
N VAL A 42 -13.43 4.49 6.73
CA VAL A 42 -14.83 4.63 6.28
C VAL A 42 -15.59 3.32 6.51
N MET A 43 -14.96 2.18 6.23
CA MET A 43 -15.54 0.87 6.50
C MET A 43 -15.77 0.61 7.99
N LEU A 44 -14.84 0.99 8.88
CA LEU A 44 -15.01 0.86 10.34
C LEU A 44 -16.18 1.71 10.85
N VAL A 45 -16.24 2.97 10.45
CA VAL A 45 -17.28 3.89 10.91
C VAL A 45 -18.66 3.53 10.35
N GLY A 46 -18.71 3.04 9.10
CA GLY A 46 -19.94 2.69 8.40
C GLY A 46 -20.32 1.20 8.45
N ALA A 47 -19.60 0.35 9.19
CA ALA A 47 -19.74 -1.11 9.09
C ALA A 47 -21.18 -1.59 9.28
N ARG A 48 -21.90 -1.02 10.25
CA ARG A 48 -23.29 -1.40 10.54
C ARG A 48 -24.26 -1.02 9.42
N ASP A 49 -24.13 0.19 8.87
CA ASP A 49 -24.99 0.64 7.78
C ASP A 49 -24.72 -0.17 6.49
N ILE A 50 -23.44 -0.47 6.23
CA ILE A 50 -23.03 -1.32 5.11
C ILE A 50 -23.55 -2.74 5.29
N ALA A 51 -23.39 -3.34 6.48
CA ALA A 51 -23.89 -4.67 6.80
C ALA A 51 -25.40 -4.77 6.59
N LEU A 52 -26.13 -3.75 7.07
CA LEU A 52 -27.57 -3.66 6.94
C LEU A 52 -27.99 -3.52 5.47
N ASP A 53 -27.32 -2.69 4.67
CA ASP A 53 -27.64 -2.54 3.25
C ASP A 53 -27.35 -3.84 2.47
N ILE A 54 -26.25 -4.54 2.78
CA ILE A 54 -25.89 -5.82 2.15
C ILE A 54 -26.95 -6.88 2.52
N ALA A 55 -27.26 -7.03 3.81
CA ALA A 55 -28.23 -8.01 4.28
C ALA A 55 -29.64 -7.72 3.74
N ALA A 56 -30.07 -6.45 3.72
CA ALA A 56 -31.36 -6.06 3.19
C ALA A 56 -31.48 -6.36 1.69
N LYS A 57 -30.43 -6.09 0.89
CA LYS A 57 -30.40 -6.45 -0.54
C LYS A 57 -30.44 -7.96 -0.75
N ALA A 58 -29.67 -8.72 0.03
CA ALA A 58 -29.66 -10.18 -0.06
C ALA A 58 -31.03 -10.78 0.27
N ILE A 59 -31.68 -10.33 1.35
CA ILE A 59 -33.03 -10.76 1.73
C ILE A 59 -34.03 -10.38 0.63
N ALA A 60 -34.05 -9.13 0.19
CA ALA A 60 -34.94 -8.66 -0.87
C ALA A 60 -34.80 -9.48 -2.16
N GLN A 61 -33.58 -9.85 -2.53
CA GLN A 61 -33.32 -10.69 -3.71
C GLN A 61 -33.89 -12.11 -3.57
N VAL A 62 -33.90 -12.68 -2.37
CA VAL A 62 -34.37 -14.05 -2.12
C VAL A 62 -35.88 -14.11 -1.86
N THR A 63 -36.44 -13.15 -1.12
CA THR A 63 -37.84 -13.13 -0.72
C THR A 63 -38.75 -12.39 -1.70
N GLY A 64 -38.17 -11.59 -2.60
CA GLY A 64 -38.91 -10.72 -3.52
C GLY A 64 -39.54 -9.49 -2.84
N GLN A 65 -39.23 -9.25 -1.57
CA GLN A 65 -39.67 -8.04 -0.86
C GLN A 65 -38.82 -6.83 -1.26
N SER A 66 -39.28 -5.62 -0.92
CA SER A 66 -38.47 -4.41 -1.13
C SER A 66 -37.30 -4.35 -0.14
N VAL A 67 -36.22 -3.69 -0.55
CA VAL A 67 -35.03 -3.48 0.30
C VAL A 67 -35.39 -2.72 1.57
N GLU A 68 -36.32 -1.77 1.48
CA GLU A 68 -36.79 -0.97 2.62
C GLU A 68 -37.52 -1.84 3.66
N ALA A 69 -38.34 -2.79 3.21
CA ALA A 69 -39.05 -3.71 4.10
C ALA A 69 -38.07 -4.66 4.83
N ALA A 70 -37.10 -5.22 4.09
CA ALA A 70 -36.05 -6.06 4.67
C ALA A 70 -35.18 -5.27 5.68
N ARG A 71 -34.82 -4.03 5.34
CA ARG A 71 -34.08 -3.11 6.21
C ARG A 71 -34.83 -2.78 7.50
N ALA A 72 -36.14 -2.56 7.43
CA ALA A 72 -36.96 -2.32 8.61
C ALA A 72 -36.97 -3.52 9.56
N GLY A 73 -37.06 -4.75 9.01
CA GLY A 73 -36.99 -5.99 9.79
C GLY A 73 -35.65 -6.16 10.51
N LEU A 74 -34.53 -5.97 9.80
CA LEU A 74 -33.18 -6.10 10.38
C LEU A 74 -32.88 -5.06 11.47
N ASN A 75 -33.46 -3.86 11.38
CA ASN A 75 -33.31 -2.86 12.45
C ASN A 75 -34.01 -3.25 13.75
N GLY A 76 -35.03 -4.11 13.69
CA GLY A 76 -35.74 -4.61 14.87
C GLY A 76 -34.95 -5.68 15.65
N GLU A 77 -34.01 -6.36 15.00
CA GLU A 77 -33.21 -7.44 15.58
C GLU A 77 -31.69 -7.21 15.35
N PRO A 78 -31.06 -6.30 16.13
CA PRO A 78 -29.70 -5.86 15.87
C PRO A 78 -28.64 -6.99 15.91
N GLY A 79 -28.89 -8.06 16.68
CA GLY A 79 -27.97 -9.20 16.80
C GLY A 79 -27.80 -10.02 15.52
N LEU A 80 -28.70 -9.91 14.54
CA LEU A 80 -28.57 -10.61 13.26
C LEU A 80 -27.46 -10.04 12.37
N LEU A 81 -26.97 -8.84 12.67
CA LEU A 81 -25.92 -8.17 11.89
C LEU A 81 -24.52 -8.33 12.49
N ASP A 82 -24.41 -8.86 13.72
CA ASP A 82 -23.14 -8.85 14.46
C ASP A 82 -22.03 -9.61 13.72
N ASP A 83 -22.32 -10.79 13.16
CA ASP A 83 -21.34 -11.57 12.39
C ASP A 83 -20.88 -10.86 11.11
N VAL A 84 -21.79 -10.13 10.45
CA VAL A 84 -21.49 -9.37 9.23
C VAL A 84 -20.64 -8.14 9.58
N VAL A 85 -20.98 -7.45 10.67
CA VAL A 85 -20.23 -6.30 11.18
C VAL A 85 -18.84 -6.72 11.63
N ASP A 86 -18.69 -7.84 12.34
CA ASP A 86 -17.38 -8.35 12.77
C ASP A 86 -16.49 -8.71 11.58
N THR A 87 -17.08 -9.33 10.55
CA THR A 87 -16.40 -9.61 9.28
C THR A 87 -15.93 -8.31 8.60
N LEU A 88 -16.77 -7.27 8.58
CA LEU A 88 -16.41 -5.97 8.01
C LEU A 88 -15.32 -5.28 8.83
N HIS A 89 -15.37 -5.32 10.16
CA HIS A 89 -14.31 -4.80 11.03
C HIS A 89 -12.99 -5.49 10.77
N THR A 90 -12.98 -6.82 10.66
CA THR A 90 -11.77 -7.59 10.37
C THR A 90 -11.14 -7.15 9.04
N ARG A 91 -11.95 -7.01 7.99
CA ARG A 91 -11.50 -6.52 6.68
C ARG A 91 -10.95 -5.09 6.77
N ALA A 92 -11.63 -4.23 7.51
CA ALA A 92 -11.24 -2.84 7.69
C ALA A 92 -9.91 -2.73 8.45
N TYR A 93 -9.69 -3.54 9.50
CA TYR A 93 -8.41 -3.61 10.19
C TYR A 93 -7.27 -4.06 9.29
N VAL A 94 -7.51 -5.05 8.43
CA VAL A 94 -6.50 -5.48 7.44
C VAL A 94 -6.14 -4.32 6.50
N LEU A 95 -7.11 -3.57 6.00
CA LEU A 95 -6.91 -2.38 5.17
C LEU A 95 -6.09 -1.30 5.90
N VAL A 96 -6.47 -0.95 7.13
CA VAL A 96 -5.78 0.08 7.91
C VAL A 96 -4.35 -0.34 8.23
N VAL A 97 -4.15 -1.57 8.70
CA VAL A 97 -2.81 -2.07 9.08
C VAL A 97 -1.91 -2.21 7.86
N SER A 98 -2.42 -2.78 6.76
CA SER A 98 -1.63 -2.91 5.52
C SER A 98 -1.34 -1.56 4.88
N GLY A 99 -2.30 -0.62 4.89
CA GLY A 99 -2.11 0.74 4.41
C GLY A 99 -1.08 1.52 5.25
N ALA A 100 -1.17 1.44 6.59
CA ALA A 100 -0.20 2.06 7.48
C ALA A 100 1.22 1.48 7.30
N ALA A 101 1.31 0.15 7.18
CA ALA A 101 2.57 -0.53 6.88
C ALA A 101 3.14 -0.08 5.52
N LEU A 102 2.29 0.06 4.50
CA LEU A 102 2.70 0.54 3.18
C LEU A 102 3.24 1.98 3.21
N VAL A 103 2.60 2.88 3.98
CA VAL A 103 3.13 4.24 4.21
C VAL A 103 4.48 4.18 4.90
N LEU A 104 4.57 3.43 6.01
CA LEU A 104 5.81 3.32 6.80
C LEU A 104 6.97 2.78 5.96
N PHE A 105 6.78 1.65 5.30
CA PHE A 105 7.82 1.02 4.50
C PHE A 105 8.10 1.80 3.21
N GLY A 106 7.09 2.48 2.64
CA GLY A 106 7.26 3.40 1.53
C GLY A 106 8.20 4.57 1.88
N LEU A 107 8.08 5.13 3.09
CA LEU A 107 8.99 6.14 3.60
C LEU A 107 10.39 5.59 3.86
N LEU A 108 10.50 4.38 4.42
CA LEU A 108 11.79 3.70 4.67
C LEU A 108 12.51 3.30 3.37
N MET A 109 11.78 3.15 2.26
CA MET A 109 12.34 2.91 0.93
C MET A 109 13.23 4.07 0.43
N ARG A 110 13.19 5.26 1.05
CA ARG A 110 14.08 6.39 0.76
C ARG A 110 15.57 6.03 0.86
N GLY A 111 15.93 5.04 1.68
CA GLY A 111 17.29 4.50 1.80
C GLY A 111 17.70 3.54 0.67
N ALA A 112 16.81 3.24 -0.27
CA ALA A 112 16.98 2.25 -1.33
C ALA A 112 17.37 0.84 -0.85
N ALA A 113 17.08 0.52 0.41
CA ALA A 113 17.32 -0.79 0.96
C ALA A 113 16.39 -1.84 0.32
N VAL A 114 16.95 -2.99 -0.05
CA VAL A 114 16.19 -4.07 -0.70
C VAL A 114 15.10 -4.61 0.22
N TRP A 115 15.39 -4.74 1.53
CA TRP A 115 14.40 -5.20 2.51
C TRP A 115 13.16 -4.29 2.55
N ALA A 116 13.34 -2.97 2.43
CA ALA A 116 12.22 -2.03 2.43
C ALA A 116 11.32 -2.23 1.19
N ARG A 117 11.91 -2.53 0.02
CA ARG A 117 11.14 -2.82 -1.21
C ARG A 117 10.32 -4.10 -1.08
N VAL A 118 10.90 -5.13 -0.45
CA VAL A 118 10.18 -6.39 -0.18
C VAL A 118 8.98 -6.11 0.72
N LEU A 119 9.18 -5.37 1.83
CA LEU A 119 8.08 -5.03 2.74
C LEU A 119 7.01 -4.14 2.07
N VAL A 120 7.41 -3.15 1.28
CA VAL A 120 6.48 -2.36 0.45
C VAL A 120 5.67 -3.27 -0.46
N THR A 121 6.30 -4.26 -1.11
CA THR A 121 5.60 -5.19 -2.01
C THR A 121 4.59 -6.05 -1.26
N LEU A 122 4.97 -6.59 -0.08
CA LEU A 122 4.07 -7.40 0.74
C LEU A 122 2.88 -6.59 1.26
N SER A 123 3.13 -5.39 1.80
CA SER A 123 2.07 -4.50 2.27
C SER A 123 1.18 -4.03 1.12
N ALA A 124 1.75 -3.70 -0.04
CA ALA A 124 1.01 -3.32 -1.22
C ALA A 124 0.15 -4.47 -1.74
N LEU A 125 0.65 -5.71 -1.75
CA LEU A 125 -0.14 -6.88 -2.16
C LEU A 125 -1.34 -7.10 -1.22
N ALA A 126 -1.15 -6.97 0.09
CA ALA A 126 -2.24 -7.06 1.05
C ALA A 126 -3.29 -5.96 0.82
N ALA A 127 -2.84 -4.71 0.66
CA ALA A 127 -3.73 -3.57 0.40
C ALA A 127 -4.47 -3.71 -0.95
N VAL A 128 -3.77 -4.10 -2.02
CA VAL A 128 -4.35 -4.32 -3.36
C VAL A 128 -5.33 -5.48 -3.35
N GLY A 129 -5.01 -6.59 -2.67
CA GLY A 129 -5.92 -7.73 -2.56
C GLY A 129 -7.22 -7.37 -1.84
N MET A 130 -7.13 -6.57 -0.78
CA MET A 130 -8.31 -6.11 -0.06
C MET A 130 -9.09 -5.04 -0.85
N ALA A 131 -8.40 -4.09 -1.49
CA ALA A 131 -9.03 -3.10 -2.37
C ALA A 131 -9.75 -3.76 -3.56
N LEU A 132 -9.15 -4.81 -4.16
CA LEU A 132 -9.81 -5.60 -5.20
C LEU A 132 -11.12 -6.20 -4.69
N ARG A 133 -11.11 -6.76 -3.48
CA ARG A 133 -12.31 -7.32 -2.86
C ARG A 133 -13.39 -6.26 -2.64
N VAL A 134 -13.02 -5.07 -2.17
CA VAL A 134 -13.96 -3.93 -2.00
C VAL A 134 -14.55 -3.48 -3.33
N VAL A 135 -13.75 -3.46 -4.40
CA VAL A 135 -14.23 -3.12 -5.75
C VAL A 135 -15.24 -4.14 -6.26
N THR A 136 -15.06 -5.43 -5.96
CA THR A 136 -15.95 -6.50 -6.41
C THR A 136 -17.19 -6.71 -5.53
N ASP A 137 -17.16 -6.28 -4.27
CA ASP A 137 -18.29 -6.42 -3.33
C ASP A 137 -19.35 -5.32 -3.53
N ASP A 138 -20.56 -5.53 -3.00
CA ASP A 138 -21.67 -4.56 -2.97
C ASP A 138 -21.43 -3.41 -1.98
N GLY A 139 -20.66 -2.42 -2.42
CA GLY A 139 -20.40 -1.17 -1.71
C GLY A 139 -21.00 0.06 -2.38
N THR A 140 -20.89 1.22 -1.71
CA THR A 140 -21.23 2.52 -2.29
C THR A 140 -20.28 2.87 -3.43
N GLY A 141 -20.74 3.69 -4.38
CA GLY A 141 -19.89 4.14 -5.50
C GLY A 141 -18.62 4.85 -5.03
N LEU A 142 -18.67 5.54 -3.89
CA LEU A 142 -17.51 6.19 -3.26
C LEU A 142 -16.46 5.17 -2.78
N LEU A 143 -16.88 4.14 -2.04
CA LEU A 143 -15.99 3.07 -1.54
C LEU A 143 -15.32 2.35 -2.72
N ARG A 144 -16.11 1.97 -3.72
CA ARG A 144 -15.58 1.34 -4.95
C ARG A 144 -14.61 2.25 -5.69
N GLY A 145 -14.90 3.55 -5.75
CA GLY A 145 -14.01 4.55 -6.37
C GLY A 145 -12.67 4.68 -5.65
N LEU A 146 -12.69 4.86 -4.32
CA LEU A 146 -11.48 4.95 -3.50
C LEU A 146 -10.65 3.66 -3.58
N ALA A 147 -11.30 2.50 -3.44
CA ALA A 147 -10.65 1.20 -3.57
C ALA A 147 -10.07 0.98 -4.98
N GLY A 148 -10.76 1.41 -6.03
CA GLY A 148 -10.27 1.32 -7.41
C GLY A 148 -9.01 2.16 -7.64
N VAL A 149 -8.96 3.38 -7.11
CA VAL A 149 -7.76 4.22 -7.18
C VAL A 149 -6.64 3.62 -6.32
N ALA A 150 -6.93 3.17 -5.10
CA ALA A 150 -5.95 2.52 -4.23
C ALA A 150 -5.34 1.29 -4.89
N LEU A 151 -6.15 0.48 -5.56
CA LEU A 151 -5.74 -0.69 -6.32
C LEU A 151 -4.79 -0.30 -7.47
N ALA A 152 -5.18 0.67 -8.30
CA ALA A 152 -4.36 1.10 -9.43
C ALA A 152 -3.01 1.67 -8.96
N VAL A 153 -3.01 2.56 -7.97
CA VAL A 153 -1.80 3.19 -7.44
C VAL A 153 -0.92 2.17 -6.70
N GLY A 154 -1.52 1.21 -5.99
CA GLY A 154 -0.81 0.13 -5.32
C GLY A 154 -0.05 -0.77 -6.30
N VAL A 155 -0.66 -1.14 -7.43
CA VAL A 155 0.01 -1.89 -8.50
C VAL A 155 1.17 -1.08 -9.09
N VAL A 156 0.96 0.22 -9.35
CA VAL A 156 2.03 1.11 -9.82
C VAL A 156 3.19 1.16 -8.81
N ALA A 157 2.91 1.25 -7.52
CA ALA A 157 3.94 1.25 -6.48
C ALA A 157 4.78 -0.03 -6.51
N ILE A 158 4.15 -1.20 -6.70
CA ILE A 158 4.84 -2.49 -6.83
C ILE A 158 5.77 -2.47 -8.04
N VAL A 159 5.26 -2.09 -9.22
CA VAL A 159 6.06 -2.06 -10.46
C VAL A 159 7.24 -1.10 -10.32
N LEU A 160 6.99 0.12 -9.81
CA LEU A 160 8.03 1.13 -9.65
C LEU A 160 9.11 0.72 -8.64
N ALA A 161 8.76 -0.02 -7.58
CA ALA A 161 9.72 -0.49 -6.58
C ALA A 161 10.82 -1.37 -7.19
N TRP A 162 10.49 -2.14 -8.23
CA TRP A 162 11.38 -3.13 -8.84
C TRP A 162 12.03 -2.68 -10.16
N LEU A 163 11.88 -1.42 -10.56
CA LEU A 163 12.57 -0.90 -11.75
C LEU A 163 14.10 -0.98 -11.60
N PRO A 164 14.83 -1.32 -12.69
CA PRO A 164 16.28 -1.55 -12.66
C PRO A 164 17.08 -0.31 -12.22
N ALA A 165 16.58 0.89 -12.50
CA ALA A 165 17.18 2.16 -12.05
C ALA A 165 17.31 2.22 -10.52
N ASN A 166 16.30 1.73 -9.79
CA ASN A 166 16.35 1.69 -8.33
C ASN A 166 17.41 0.69 -7.85
N GLY A 167 17.56 -0.45 -8.54
CA GLY A 167 18.60 -1.44 -8.25
C GLY A 167 20.02 -0.89 -8.42
N ARG A 168 20.26 -0.12 -9.49
CA ARG A 168 21.54 0.57 -9.72
C ARG A 168 21.87 1.56 -8.61
N TYR A 169 20.92 2.43 -8.26
CA TYR A 169 21.11 3.40 -7.18
C TYR A 169 21.42 2.72 -5.83
N ALA A 170 20.77 1.61 -5.49
CA ALA A 170 21.07 0.87 -4.26
C ALA A 170 22.52 0.35 -4.22
N LYS A 171 23.05 -0.13 -5.36
CA LYS A 171 24.44 -0.58 -5.49
C LYS A 171 25.41 0.58 -5.33
N GLU A 172 25.13 1.72 -5.96
CA GLU A 172 25.95 2.94 -5.87
C GLU A 172 25.99 3.48 -4.43
N VAL A 173 24.84 3.53 -3.74
CA VAL A 173 24.78 3.92 -2.32
C VAL A 173 25.58 2.96 -1.45
N LYS A 174 25.49 1.65 -1.67
CA LYS A 174 26.27 0.66 -0.91
C LYS A 174 27.78 0.85 -1.15
N ALA A 175 28.21 0.99 -2.40
CA ALA A 175 29.61 1.21 -2.76
C ALA A 175 30.19 2.49 -2.12
N SER A 176 29.40 3.57 -2.06
CA SER A 176 29.83 4.82 -1.43
C SER A 176 30.05 4.74 0.10
N LYS A 177 29.49 3.72 0.77
CA LYS A 177 29.63 3.50 2.22
C LYS A 177 30.79 2.57 2.58
N THR A 178 31.38 1.88 1.61
CA THR A 178 32.52 0.96 1.80
C THR A 178 33.87 1.50 1.26
N PRO A 179 34.28 2.78 1.38
CA PRO A 179 35.60 3.20 0.88
C PRO A 179 36.81 2.83 1.75
N GLU A 180 36.64 2.56 3.05
CA GLU A 180 37.79 2.52 4.00
C GLU A 180 38.20 1.14 4.52
N ALA A 181 37.36 0.11 4.44
CA ALA A 181 37.68 -1.21 5.01
C ALA A 181 38.75 -2.00 4.23
N SER A 182 39.14 -1.55 3.02
CA SER A 182 40.09 -2.25 2.15
C SER A 182 41.53 -1.71 2.22
N LYS A 183 41.80 -0.63 2.95
CA LYS A 183 43.16 -0.06 3.07
C LYS A 183 43.92 -0.51 4.32
N ALA A 184 43.35 -1.41 5.13
CA ALA A 184 43.92 -1.86 6.41
C ALA A 184 44.20 -3.37 6.45
N SER A 185 44.35 -4.04 5.31
CA SER A 185 44.70 -5.47 5.21
C SER A 185 45.87 -5.69 4.28
#